data_AF-A0A3S4F1Z6-F1
#
_entry.id   AF-A0A3S4F1Z6-F1
#
_cell.length_a   1.000
_cell.length_b   1.000
_cell.length_c   1.000
_cell.angle_alpha   90.00
_cell.angle_beta   90.00
_cell.angle_gamma   90.00
#
_symmetry.space_group_name_H-M   'P 1'
#
loop_
_entity.id
_entity.type
_entity.pdbx_description
1 polymer ?
#
loop_
_entity_poly.entity_id
_entity_poly.type
_entity_poly.pdbx_seq_one_letter_code
_entity_poly.pdbx_strand_id
1 'polypeptide(L)' 'MANFSREQVEAQICDQLVRGGLPVDVARSAAVQGANHYLTRPNATIASSLAVAKTYAKPLKRVKGKPDRPHVPGRRMGRR' A
#
# COMPACT_ATOMS: atom_id res chain seq x y z
N MET A 1 15.64 -20.93 -7.08
CA MET A 1 14.84 -20.22 -6.05
C MET A 1 13.52 -20.95 -5.94
N ALA A 2 13.07 -21.26 -4.72
CA ALA A 2 11.76 -21.90 -4.54
C ALA A 2 10.67 -20.93 -4.97
N ASN A 3 9.88 -21.31 -5.98
CA ASN A 3 8.73 -20.51 -6.40
C ASN A 3 7.61 -20.77 -5.38
N PHE A 4 7.51 -19.90 -4.37
CA PHE A 4 6.36 -19.89 -3.47
C PHE A 4 5.08 -19.69 -4.26
N SER A 5 4.00 -20.31 -3.80
CA SER A 5 2.69 -20.14 -4.43
C SER A 5 2.20 -18.70 -4.28
N ARG A 6 1.27 -18.28 -5.14
CA ARG A 6 0.65 -16.95 -5.08
C ARG A 6 0.07 -16.69 -3.69
N GLU A 7 -0.64 -17.68 -3.15
CA GLU A 7 -1.33 -17.63 -1.87
C GLU A 7 -0.34 -17.48 -0.71
N GLN A 8 0.80 -18.20 -0.76
CA GLN A 8 1.86 -18.10 0.24
C GLN A 8 2.48 -16.70 0.27
N VAL A 9 2.77 -16.13 -0.91
CA VAL A 9 3.34 -14.79 -1.02
C VAL A 9 2.33 -13.73 -0.58
N GLU A 10 1.07 -13.87 -0.98
CA GLU A 10 -0.01 -12.95 -0.60
C GLU A 10 -0.21 -12.94 0.93
N ALA A 11 -0.32 -14.11 1.56
CA ALA A 11 -0.45 -14.24 3.01
C ALA A 11 0.75 -13.61 3.74
N GLN A 12 1.98 -13.91 3.29
CA GLN A 12 3.19 -13.37 3.90
C GLN A 12 3.28 -11.85 3.79
N ILE A 13 2.93 -11.26 2.64
CA ILE A 13 2.91 -9.81 2.45
C ILE A 13 1.81 -9.18 3.29
N CYS A 14 0.61 -9.77 3.33
CA CYS A 14 -0.51 -9.28 4.13
C CYS A 14 -0.15 -9.20 5.61
N ASP A 15 0.41 -10.28 6.17
CA ASP A 15 0.86 -10.32 7.57
C ASP A 15 1.91 -9.25 7.88
N GLN A 16 2.88 -9.04 6.98
CA GLN A 16 3.89 -8.00 7.15
C GLN A 16 3.29 -6.58 7.13
N LEU A 17 2.27 -6.34 6.30
CA LEU A 17 1.57 -5.05 6.23
C LEU A 17 0.70 -4.81 7.48
N VAL A 18 0.00 -5.83 7.97
CA VAL A 18 -0.79 -5.77 9.21
C VAL A 18 0.11 -5.53 10.42
N ARG A 19 1.24 -6.24 10.52
CA ARG A 19 2.28 -5.96 11.54
C ARG A 19 2.85 -4.55 11.44
N GLY A 20 2.86 -3.98 10.24
CA GLY A 20 3.21 -2.58 9.97
C GLY A 20 2.15 -1.56 10.37
N GLY A 21 1.02 -2.00 10.94
CA GLY A 21 -0.06 -1.13 11.43
C GLY A 21 -1.10 -0.76 10.37
N LEU A 22 -1.11 -1.41 9.21
CA LEU A 22 -2.15 -1.19 8.20
C LEU A 22 -3.44 -1.97 8.55
N PRO A 23 -4.62 -1.39 8.29
CA PRO A 23 -5.88 -2.13 8.40
C PRO A 23 -5.87 -3.39 7.53
N VAL A 24 -6.47 -4.47 8.02
CA VAL A 24 -6.47 -5.79 7.35
C VAL A 24 -7.01 -5.70 5.91
N ASP A 25 -8.07 -4.93 5.67
CA ASP A 25 -8.66 -4.78 4.33
C ASP A 25 -7.73 -4.06 3.35
N VAL A 26 -7.00 -3.05 3.84
CA VAL A 26 -5.99 -2.31 3.07
C VAL A 26 -4.78 -3.20 2.80
N ALA A 27 -4.33 -3.95 3.82
CA ALA A 27 -3.23 -4.89 3.72
C ALA A 27 -3.53 -6.01 2.72
N ARG A 28 -4.73 -6.61 2.76
CA ARG A 28 -5.17 -7.63 1.81
C ARG A 28 -5.17 -7.10 0.38
N SER A 29 -5.77 -5.93 0.17
CA SER A 29 -5.83 -5.29 -1.15
C SER A 29 -4.44 -4.97 -1.71
N ALA A 30 -3.52 -4.50 -0.86
CA ALA A 30 -2.15 -4.21 -1.22
C ALA A 30 -1.32 -5.49 -1.48
N ALA A 31 -1.56 -6.55 -0.71
CA ALA A 31 -0.86 -7.83 -0.83
C ALA A 31 -1.11 -8.51 -2.17
N VAL A 32 -2.32 -8.41 -2.71
CA VAL A 32 -2.65 -8.89 -4.07
C VAL A 32 -1.73 -8.26 -5.13
N GLN A 33 -1.47 -6.95 -5.04
CA GLN A 33 -0.57 -6.27 -5.97
C GLN A 33 0.88 -6.71 -5.80
N GLY A 34 1.32 -6.95 -4.56
CA GLY A 34 2.64 -7.51 -4.27
C GLY A 34 2.82 -8.93 -4.81
N ALA A 35 1.83 -9.81 -4.62
CA ALA A 35 1.85 -11.17 -5.13
C ALA A 35 1.85 -11.22 -6.66
N ASN A 36 1.06 -10.37 -7.31
CA ASN A 36 1.08 -10.24 -8.77
C ASN A 36 2.45 -9.78 -9.28
N HIS A 37 3.11 -8.84 -8.60
CA HIS A 37 4.47 -8.41 -8.94
C HIS A 37 5.48 -9.55 -8.82
N TYR A 38 5.38 -10.38 -7.77
CA TYR A 38 6.24 -11.54 -7.56
C TYR A 38 6.17 -12.55 -8.72
N LEU A 39 4.96 -12.79 -9.25
CA LEU A 39 4.73 -13.77 -10.32
C LEU A 39 5.04 -13.24 -11.72
N THR A 40 4.85 -11.94 -11.94
CA THR A 40 4.97 -11.33 -13.28
C THR A 40 6.39 -10.91 -13.64
N ARG A 41 7.25 -10.65 -12.64
CA ARG A 41 8.62 -10.19 -12.89
C ARG A 41 9.65 -11.30 -12.66
N PRO A 42 10.50 -11.59 -13.67
CA PRO A 42 11.62 -12.50 -13.45
C PRO A 42 12.56 -11.90 -12.41
N ASN A 43 12.98 -12.73 -11.44
CA ASN A 43 13.83 -12.35 -10.31
C ASN A 43 13.19 -11.41 -9.27
N ALA A 44 11.86 -11.26 -9.27
CA ALA A 44 11.19 -10.60 -8.17
C ALA A 44 11.42 -11.38 -6.86
N THR A 45 11.78 -10.66 -5.81
CA THR A 45 11.93 -11.19 -4.46
C THR A 45 10.76 -10.75 -3.59
N ILE A 46 10.48 -11.50 -2.51
CA ILE A 46 9.46 -11.13 -1.52
C ILE A 46 9.66 -9.70 -1.01
N ALA A 47 10.92 -9.28 -0.79
CA ALA A 47 11.24 -7.92 -0.37
C ALA A 47 10.85 -6.86 -1.42
N SER A 48 11.12 -7.13 -2.70
CA SER A 48 10.72 -6.23 -3.79
C SER A 48 9.20 -6.15 -3.94
N SER A 49 8.51 -7.28 -3.79
CA SER A 49 7.05 -7.38 -3.85
C SER A 49 6.38 -6.69 -2.67
N LEU A 50 6.96 -6.77 -1.46
CA LEU A 50 6.54 -6.00 -0.29
C LEU A 50 6.68 -4.49 -0.55
N ALA A 51 7.79 -4.04 -1.15
CA ALA A 51 7.97 -2.63 -1.47
C ALA A 51 6.89 -2.11 -2.42
N VAL A 52 6.51 -2.91 -3.43
CA VAL A 52 5.38 -2.61 -4.33
C VAL A 52 4.05 -2.63 -3.57
N ALA A 53 3.79 -3.64 -2.75
CA ALA A 53 2.56 -3.69 -1.96
C ALA A 53 2.40 -2.43 -1.08
N LYS A 54 3.49 -1.96 -0.45
CA LYS A 54 3.51 -0.72 0.34
C LYS A 54 3.18 0.52 -0.48
N THR A 55 3.45 0.57 -1.78
CA THR A 55 3.03 1.73 -2.61
C THR A 55 1.53 1.78 -2.81
N TYR A 56 0.88 0.62 -2.92
CA TYR A 56 -0.58 0.51 -3.07
C TYR A 56 -1.33 0.62 -1.75
N ALA A 57 -0.69 0.28 -0.62
CA ALA A 57 -1.26 0.50 0.71
C ALA A 57 -1.35 1.98 1.10
N LYS A 58 -0.58 2.86 0.44
CA LYS A 58 -0.66 4.31 0.67
C LYS A 58 -1.90 4.86 -0.03
N PRO A 59 -2.75 5.65 0.66
CA PRO A 59 -3.86 6.32 -0.01
C PRO A 59 -3.32 7.28 -1.06
N LEU A 60 -3.51 6.94 -2.34
CA LEU A 60 -3.16 7.74 -3.52
C LEU A 60 -3.87 9.12 -3.56
N LYS A 61 -4.80 9.38 -2.63
CA LYS A 61 -5.63 10.59 -2.58
C LYS A 61 -4.96 11.81 -1.92
N ARG A 62 -3.64 11.83 -1.69
CA ARG A 62 -2.97 13.14 -1.55
C ARG A 62 -2.75 13.73 -2.93
N VAL A 63 -3.81 14.30 -3.50
CA VAL A 63 -3.69 15.21 -4.65
C VAL A 63 -2.78 16.35 -4.19
N LYS A 64 -1.63 16.51 -4.85
CA LYS A 64 -0.69 17.62 -4.59
C LYS A 64 -1.48 18.94 -4.66
N GLY A 65 -1.61 19.63 -3.51
CA GLY A 65 -2.36 20.88 -3.39
C GLY A 65 -3.75 20.78 -2.74
N LYS A 66 -4.26 19.58 -2.39
CA LYS A 66 -5.46 19.49 -1.56
C LYS A 66 -5.13 19.69 -0.09
N PRO A 67 -5.79 20.64 0.61
CA PRO A 67 -5.59 20.83 2.03
C PRO A 67 -5.98 19.57 2.81
N ASP A 68 -5.22 19.28 3.88
CA ASP A 68 -5.47 18.15 4.78
C ASP A 68 -6.82 18.23 5.51
N ARG A 69 -7.51 19.36 5.41
CA ARG A 69 -8.83 19.59 6.00
C ARG A 69 -9.83 19.93 4.90
N PRO A 70 -11.06 19.40 4.98
CA PRO A 70 -12.13 19.83 4.09
C PRO A 70 -12.28 21.35 4.18
N HIS A 71 -12.53 22.00 3.05
CA HIS A 71 -12.89 23.41 3.03
C HIS A 71 -14.17 23.58 3.84
N VAL A 72 -14.07 24.23 5.00
CA VAL A 72 -15.23 24.64 5.78
C VAL A 72 -15.55 26.07 5.34
N PRO A 73 -16.69 26.31 4.68
CA PRO A 73 -17.11 27.66 4.32
C PRO A 73 -17.13 28.54 5.58
N GLY A 74 -16.44 29.68 5.56
CA GLY A 74 -16.40 30.64 6.67
C GLY A 74 -15.09 30.70 7.48
N ARG A 75 -14.15 29.76 7.31
CA ARG A 75 -12.78 29.92 7.87
C ARG A 75 -11.98 30.90 7.00
N ARG A 76 -12.10 32.20 7.28
CA ARG A 76 -11.16 33.21 6.77
C ARG A 76 -9.76 32.86 7.31
N MET A 77 -8.84 32.50 6.43
CA MET A 77 -7.42 32.41 6.76
C MET A 77 -6.98 33.81 7.18
N GLY A 78 -6.82 34.01 8.49
CA GLY A 78 -6.37 35.28 9.05
C GLY A 78 -5.02 35.64 8.44
N ARG A 79 -4.97 36.78 7.76
CA ARG A 79 -3.73 37.46 7.38
C ARG A 79 -2.91 37.69 8.65
N ARG A 80 -1.67 37.25 8.64
CA ARG A 80 -0.57 37.88 9.38
C ARG A 80 0.50 38.20 8.36
#